data_AF-A0A7C4VTU8-F1
#
_entry.id   AF-A0A7C4VTU8-F1
#
_cell.length_a   1.000
_cell.length_b   1.000
_cell.length_c   1.000
_cell.angle_alpha   90.00
_cell.angle_beta   90.00
_cell.angle_gamma   90.00
#
_symmetry.space_group_name_H-M   'P 1'
#
loop_
_entity.id
_entity.type
_entity.pdbx_description
1 polymer ?
#
loop_
_entity_poly.entity_id
_entity_poly.type
_entity_poly.pdbx_seq_one_letter_code
_entity_poly.pdbx_strand_id
1 'polypeptide(L)'
;MGFRLEKLLSLKIKEEEVIKHALVSIRLKISELEDEIERSEAYRNEIEQELRIGSVPGAQLSFLLYIKKLQERYIEFLKNKLSGLRSQEEKILAQYLEKRAERKSLEKLKERYVQRELLQMDRKERILIDEIALQRFVRRGERMG
;
A
#
# COMPACT_ATOMS: atom_id res chain seq x y z
N MET A 1 30.93 9.82 -3.51
CA MET A 1 30.43 9.33 -4.82
C MET A 1 28.93 9.06 -4.71
N GLY A 2 28.17 8.99 -5.81
CA GLY A 2 26.73 8.71 -5.76
C GLY A 2 26.43 7.22 -5.55
N PHE A 3 25.31 6.90 -4.89
CA PHE A 3 24.89 5.51 -4.72
C PHE A 3 24.51 4.90 -6.07
N ARG A 4 25.23 3.86 -6.51
CA ARG A 4 25.09 3.28 -7.86
C ARG A 4 23.67 2.78 -8.19
N LEU A 5 22.89 2.38 -7.19
CA LEU A 5 21.53 1.85 -7.36
C LEU A 5 20.43 2.89 -7.11
N GLU A 6 20.75 4.18 -7.10
CA GLU A 6 19.78 5.24 -6.80
C GLU A 6 18.63 5.31 -7.82
N LYS A 7 18.94 5.13 -9.11
CA LYS A 7 17.91 5.03 -10.17
C LYS A 7 17.03 3.79 -10.02
N LEU A 8 17.59 2.68 -9.53
CA LEU A 8 16.81 1.46 -9.29
C LEU A 8 15.88 1.64 -8.08
N LEU A 9 16.37 2.29 -7.02
CA LEU A 9 15.56 2.60 -5.85
C LEU A 9 14.38 3.52 -6.22
N SER A 10 14.61 4.55 -7.04
CA SER A 10 13.52 5.44 -7.46
C SER A 10 12.48 4.74 -8.34
N LEU A 11 12.91 3.82 -9.21
CA LEU A 11 11.98 2.96 -9.97
C LEU A 11 11.14 2.09 -9.04
N LYS A 12 11.76 1.47 -8.03
CA LYS A 12 11.06 0.60 -7.06
C LYS A 12 10.06 1.36 -6.20
N ILE A 13 10.37 2.60 -5.83
CA ILE A 13 9.42 3.49 -5.14
C ILE A 13 8.18 3.72 -6.02
N LYS A 14 8.37 4.05 -7.30
CA LYS A 14 7.26 4.28 -8.24
C LYS A 14 6.43 3.01 -8.46
N GLU A 15 7.08 1.85 -8.61
CA GLU A 15 6.37 0.56 -8.71
C GLU A 15 5.51 0.29 -7.46
N GLU A 16 6.05 0.51 -6.27
CA GLU A 16 5.30 0.36 -5.01
C GLU A 16 4.10 1.33 -4.95
N GLU A 17 4.29 2.59 -5.36
CA GLU A 17 3.22 3.59 -5.39
C GLU A 17 2.07 3.21 -6.34
N VAL A 18 2.38 2.74 -7.55
CA VAL A 18 1.36 2.28 -8.51
C VAL A 18 0.52 1.15 -7.91
N ILE A 19 1.15 0.16 -7.29
CA ILE A 19 0.45 -0.97 -6.66
C ILE A 19 -0.37 -0.48 -5.46
N LYS A 20 0.15 0.45 -4.67
CA LYS A 20 -0.59 1.06 -3.56
C LYS A 20 -1.85 1.77 -4.04
N HIS A 21 -1.78 2.52 -5.13
CA HIS A 21 -2.96 3.15 -5.73
C HIS A 21 -3.98 2.13 -6.22
N ALA A 22 -3.53 1.05 -6.87
CA ALA A 22 -4.39 -0.05 -7.28
C ALA A 22 -5.11 -0.68 -6.07
N LEU A 23 -4.40 -0.94 -4.97
CA LEU A 23 -4.97 -1.48 -3.74
C LEU A 23 -6.05 -0.56 -3.16
N VAL A 24 -5.79 0.74 -3.08
CA VAL A 24 -6.78 1.73 -2.61
C VAL A 24 -8.02 1.71 -3.49
N SER A 25 -7.84 1.68 -4.82
CA SER A 25 -8.97 1.65 -5.76
C SER A 25 -9.86 0.42 -5.60
N ILE A 26 -9.27 -0.75 -5.33
CA ILE A 26 -10.04 -1.98 -5.10
C ILE A 26 -10.80 -1.89 -3.77
N ARG A 27 -10.16 -1.38 -2.72
CA ARG A 27 -10.80 -1.20 -1.41
C ARG A 27 -12.00 -0.27 -1.47
N LEU A 28 -11.91 0.82 -2.24
CA LEU A 28 -13.04 1.72 -2.46
C LEU A 28 -14.19 0.98 -3.16
N LYS A 29 -13.90 0.23 -4.22
CA LYS A 29 -14.92 -0.59 -4.90
C LYS A 29 -15.54 -1.64 -4.00
N ILE A 30 -14.77 -2.24 -3.09
CA ILE A 30 -15.28 -3.18 -2.08
C ILE A 30 -16.25 -2.46 -1.14
N SER A 31 -15.85 -1.32 -0.59
CA SER A 31 -16.69 -0.51 0.31
C SER A 31 -18.00 -0.11 -0.36
N GLU A 32 -17.94 0.43 -1.59
CA GLU A 32 -19.13 0.84 -2.35
C GLU A 32 -20.12 -0.33 -2.56
N LEU A 33 -19.58 -1.53 -2.77
CA LEU A 33 -20.37 -2.73 -3.02
C LEU A 33 -20.92 -3.31 -1.71
N GLU A 34 -20.18 -3.22 -0.61
CA GLU A 34 -20.69 -3.54 0.74
C GLU A 34 -21.87 -2.63 1.10
N ASP A 35 -21.77 -1.32 0.85
CA ASP A 35 -22.85 -0.35 1.07
C ASP A 35 -24.07 -0.63 0.17
N GLU A 36 -23.85 -1.12 -1.06
CA GLU A 36 -24.92 -1.53 -1.96
C GLU A 36 -25.63 -2.81 -1.50
N ILE A 37 -24.87 -3.78 -0.98
CA ILE A 37 -25.42 -5.00 -0.39
C ILE A 37 -26.27 -4.63 0.83
N GLU A 38 -25.78 -3.77 1.72
CA GLU A 38 -26.50 -3.37 2.92
C GLU A 38 -27.84 -2.70 2.57
N ARG A 39 -27.83 -1.74 1.63
CA ARG A 39 -29.06 -1.11 1.12
C ARG A 39 -30.01 -2.12 0.49
N SER A 40 -29.47 -3.08 -0.26
CA SER A 40 -30.26 -4.13 -0.91
C SER A 40 -30.90 -5.09 0.10
N GLU A 41 -30.18 -5.42 1.17
CA GLU A 41 -30.68 -6.25 2.28
C GLU A 41 -31.73 -5.51 3.12
N ALA A 42 -31.54 -4.21 3.37
CA ALA A 42 -32.53 -3.36 4.03
C ALA A 42 -33.85 -3.34 3.24
N TYR A 43 -33.81 -3.07 1.94
CA TYR A 43 -34.99 -3.09 1.07
C TYR A 43 -35.69 -4.46 1.04
N ARG A 44 -34.92 -5.56 1.01
CA ARG A 44 -35.49 -6.91 1.12
C ARG A 44 -36.23 -7.11 2.45
N ASN A 45 -35.68 -6.60 3.55
CA ASN A 45 -36.28 -6.72 4.87
C ASN A 45 -37.57 -5.90 4.97
N GLU A 46 -37.66 -4.74 4.33
CA GLU A 46 -38.90 -3.95 4.22
C GLU A 46 -40.00 -4.76 3.53
N ILE A 47 -39.71 -5.37 2.38
CA ILE A 47 -40.65 -6.27 1.67
C ILE A 47 -41.09 -7.42 2.57
N GLU A 48 -40.16 -8.00 3.35
CA GLU A 48 -40.48 -9.10 4.26
C GLU A 48 -41.39 -8.66 5.41
N GLN A 49 -41.24 -7.43 5.90
CA GLN A 49 -42.14 -6.85 6.90
C GLN A 49 -43.54 -6.61 6.33
N GLU A 50 -43.64 -6.07 5.11
CA GLU A 50 -44.93 -5.89 4.43
C GLU A 50 -45.69 -7.20 4.24
N LEU A 51 -44.96 -8.26 3.85
CA LEU A 51 -45.51 -9.62 3.72
C LEU A 51 -46.01 -10.23 5.04
N ARG A 52 -45.46 -9.81 6.20
CA ARG A 52 -45.85 -10.33 7.52
C ARG A 52 -47.05 -9.59 8.13
N ILE A 53 -47.22 -8.31 7.82
CA ILE A 53 -48.18 -7.43 8.51
C ILE A 53 -49.52 -7.31 7.75
N GLY A 54 -49.51 -7.43 6.42
CA GLY A 54 -50.67 -7.09 5.59
C GLY A 54 -51.67 -8.23 5.32
N SER A 55 -52.97 -7.90 5.35
CA SER A 55 -53.97 -8.60 4.55
C SER A 55 -53.80 -8.16 3.09
N VAL A 56 -52.87 -8.81 2.39
CA VAL A 56 -52.51 -8.44 1.02
C VAL A 56 -53.42 -9.19 0.03
N PRO A 57 -54.08 -8.49 -0.91
CA PRO A 57 -54.76 -9.13 -2.03
C PRO A 57 -53.84 -10.12 -2.77
N GLY A 58 -54.35 -11.27 -3.20
CA GLY A 58 -53.54 -12.35 -3.77
C GLY A 58 -52.60 -11.91 -4.92
N ALA A 59 -53.03 -10.98 -5.78
CA ALA A 59 -52.18 -10.43 -6.84
C ALA A 59 -50.99 -9.61 -6.33
N GLN A 60 -51.20 -8.80 -5.28
CA GLN A 60 -50.12 -8.04 -4.64
C GLN A 60 -49.16 -8.97 -3.89
N LEU A 61 -49.67 -10.05 -3.28
CA LEU A 61 -48.83 -11.07 -2.64
C LEU A 61 -47.88 -11.73 -3.66
N SER A 62 -48.40 -12.15 -4.81
CA SER A 62 -47.58 -12.74 -5.88
C SER A 62 -46.51 -11.77 -6.38
N PHE A 63 -46.85 -10.47 -6.49
CA PHE A 63 -45.90 -9.43 -6.90
C PHE A 63 -44.79 -9.19 -5.87
N LEU A 64 -45.13 -9.07 -4.59
CA LEU A 64 -44.14 -8.90 -3.51
C LEU A 64 -43.20 -10.11 -3.40
N LEU A 65 -43.72 -11.34 -3.53
CA LEU A 65 -42.90 -12.55 -3.57
C LEU A 65 -41.96 -12.56 -4.78
N TYR A 66 -42.40 -12.08 -5.93
CA TYR A 66 -41.55 -11.94 -7.12
C TYR A 66 -40.42 -10.93 -6.90
N ILE A 67 -40.73 -9.75 -6.36
CA ILE A 67 -39.70 -8.73 -6.05
C ILE A 67 -38.71 -9.27 -5.03
N LYS A 68 -39.19 -9.93 -3.95
CA LYS A 68 -38.31 -10.53 -2.94
C LYS A 68 -37.32 -11.49 -3.58
N LYS A 69 -37.80 -12.39 -4.45
CA LYS A 69 -36.96 -13.37 -5.15
C LYS A 69 -35.96 -12.71 -6.11
N LEU A 70 -36.36 -11.64 -6.78
CA LEU A 70 -35.47 -10.85 -7.63
C LEU A 70 -34.37 -10.19 -6.80
N GLN A 71 -34.73 -9.64 -5.65
CA GLN A 71 -33.82 -8.98 -4.72
C GLN A 71 -32.82 -9.96 -4.10
N GLU A 72 -33.27 -11.16 -3.72
CA GLU A 72 -32.39 -12.23 -3.22
C GLU A 72 -31.33 -12.61 -4.26
N ARG A 73 -31.73 -12.77 -5.54
CA ARG A 73 -30.80 -13.03 -6.65
C ARG A 73 -29.83 -11.87 -6.86
N TYR A 74 -30.30 -10.64 -6.72
CA TYR A 74 -29.45 -9.47 -6.85
C TYR A 74 -28.39 -9.40 -5.74
N ILE A 75 -28.79 -9.64 -4.49
CA ILE A 75 -27.87 -9.71 -3.34
C ILE A 75 -26.84 -10.83 -3.55
N GLU A 76 -27.26 -12.00 -4.02
CA GLU A 76 -26.35 -13.11 -4.34
C GLU A 76 -25.33 -12.72 -5.43
N PHE A 77 -25.79 -12.06 -6.49
CA PHE A 77 -24.92 -11.52 -7.54
C PHE A 77 -23.90 -10.53 -6.98
N LEU A 78 -24.32 -9.59 -6.12
CA LEU A 78 -23.42 -8.64 -5.46
C LEU A 78 -22.40 -9.36 -4.56
N LYS A 79 -22.82 -10.34 -3.77
CA LYS A 79 -21.92 -11.14 -2.91
C LYS A 79 -20.87 -11.92 -3.72
N ASN A 80 -21.25 -12.46 -4.87
CA ASN A 80 -20.33 -13.13 -5.78
C ASN A 80 -19.33 -12.14 -6.41
N LYS A 81 -19.77 -10.92 -6.72
CA LYS A 81 -18.87 -9.86 -7.20
C LYS A 81 -17.91 -9.40 -6.10
N LEU A 82 -18.39 -9.29 -4.86
CA LEU A 82 -17.59 -8.95 -3.68
C LEU A 82 -16.47 -9.97 -3.43
N SER A 83 -16.79 -11.27 -3.48
CA SER A 83 -15.79 -12.33 -3.28
C SER A 83 -14.70 -12.28 -4.36
N GLY A 84 -15.08 -11.99 -5.61
CA GLY A 84 -14.14 -11.74 -6.70
C GLY A 84 -13.20 -10.55 -6.41
N LEU A 85 -13.75 -9.42 -5.96
CA LEU A 85 -12.94 -8.24 -5.59
C LEU A 85 -12.02 -8.51 -4.40
N ARG A 86 -12.47 -9.24 -3.37
CA ARG A 86 -11.63 -9.61 -2.22
C ARG A 86 -10.46 -10.51 -2.64
N SER A 87 -10.70 -11.47 -3.52
CA SER A 87 -9.60 -12.29 -4.08
C SER A 87 -8.60 -11.45 -4.90
N GLN A 88 -9.08 -10.44 -5.62
CA GLN A 88 -8.20 -9.49 -6.32
C GLN A 88 -7.41 -8.63 -5.32
N GLU A 89 -8.06 -8.15 -4.24
CA GLU A 89 -7.40 -7.38 -3.19
C GLU A 89 -6.25 -8.19 -2.56
N GLU A 90 -6.49 -9.45 -2.20
CA GLU A 90 -5.46 -10.32 -1.62
C GLU A 90 -4.24 -10.48 -2.55
N LYS A 91 -4.47 -10.65 -3.85
CA LYS A 91 -3.39 -10.76 -4.85
C LYS A 91 -2.58 -9.47 -4.95
N ILE A 92 -3.25 -8.31 -5.00
CA ILE A 92 -2.56 -7.01 -5.06
C ILE A 92 -1.82 -6.73 -3.75
N LEU A 93 -2.40 -7.09 -2.60
CA LEU A 93 -1.76 -6.95 -1.31
C LEU A 93 -0.47 -7.78 -1.22
N ALA A 94 -0.50 -9.03 -1.69
CA ALA A 94 0.70 -9.87 -1.76
C ALA A 94 1.79 -9.23 -2.63
N GLN A 95 1.44 -8.73 -3.81
CA GLN A 95 2.37 -8.00 -4.70
C GLN A 95 2.92 -6.73 -4.03
N TYR A 96 2.08 -5.98 -3.33
CA TYR A 96 2.50 -4.78 -2.59
C TYR A 96 3.55 -5.11 -1.52
N LEU A 97 3.32 -6.17 -0.74
CA LEU A 97 4.26 -6.58 0.31
C LEU A 97 5.60 -7.04 -0.26
N GLU A 98 5.58 -7.76 -1.38
CA GLU A 98 6.80 -8.17 -2.10
C GLU A 98 7.61 -6.95 -2.56
N LYS A 99 6.97 -6.00 -3.26
CA LYS A 99 7.66 -4.79 -3.75
C LYS A 99 8.14 -3.88 -2.63
N ARG A 100 7.38 -3.80 -1.53
CA ARG A 100 7.82 -3.08 -0.32
C ARG A 100 9.06 -3.72 0.30
N ALA A 101 9.15 -5.06 0.32
CA ALA A 101 10.33 -5.76 0.81
C ALA A 101 11.55 -5.51 -0.10
N GLU A 102 11.36 -5.55 -1.43
CA GLU A 102 12.41 -5.20 -2.40
C GLU A 102 12.93 -3.77 -2.17
N ARG A 103 12.05 -2.76 -2.07
CA ARG A 103 12.44 -1.37 -1.81
C ARG A 103 13.22 -1.24 -0.51
N LYS A 104 12.71 -1.79 0.60
CA LYS A 104 13.38 -1.73 1.91
C LYS A 104 14.77 -2.35 1.88
N SER A 105 14.96 -3.41 1.10
CA SER A 105 16.29 -4.03 0.95
C SER A 105 17.28 -3.08 0.26
N LEU A 106 16.84 -2.34 -0.76
CA LEU A 106 17.63 -1.33 -1.46
C LEU A 106 17.92 -0.11 -0.59
N GLU A 107 16.95 0.34 0.21
CA GLU A 107 17.15 1.43 1.18
C GLU A 107 18.24 1.07 2.19
N LYS A 108 18.20 -0.14 2.73
CA LYS A 108 19.23 -0.62 3.65
C LYS A 108 20.62 -0.71 3.00
N LEU A 109 20.69 -1.02 1.70
CA LEU A 109 21.95 -0.98 0.95
C LEU A 109 22.46 0.46 0.77
N LYS A 110 21.56 1.41 0.50
CA LYS A 110 21.89 2.83 0.41
C LYS A 110 22.41 3.36 1.76
N GLU A 111 21.75 3.05 2.86
CA GLU A 111 22.18 3.42 4.22
C GLU A 111 23.59 2.90 4.52
N ARG A 112 23.85 1.61 4.25
CA ARG A 112 25.19 1.01 4.43
C ARG A 112 26.24 1.67 3.56
N TYR A 113 25.89 2.05 2.33
CA TYR A 113 26.81 2.76 1.44
C TYR A 113 27.18 4.13 2.01
N VAL A 114 26.18 4.91 2.45
CA VAL A 114 26.39 6.23 3.06
C VAL A 114 27.25 6.14 4.31
N GLN A 115 26.98 5.19 5.20
CA GLN A 115 27.78 4.96 6.41
C GLN A 115 29.26 4.66 6.08
N ARG A 116 29.52 3.86 5.04
CA ARG A 116 30.89 3.56 4.60
C ARG A 116 31.60 4.79 4.02
N GLU A 117 30.90 5.58 3.21
CA GLU A 117 31.47 6.82 2.65
C GLU A 117 31.83 7.80 3.76
N LEU A 118 30.95 7.99 4.76
CA LEU A 118 31.23 8.84 5.93
C LEU A 118 32.47 8.37 6.69
N LEU A 119 32.56 7.07 7.00
CA LEU A 119 33.75 6.51 7.66
C LEU A 119 35.04 6.69 6.85
N GLN A 120 34.96 6.62 5.52
CA GLN A 120 36.12 6.85 4.66
C GLN A 120 36.51 8.33 4.62
N MET A 121 35.54 9.24 4.61
CA MET A 121 35.79 10.68 4.68
C MET A 121 36.46 11.05 6.00
N ASP A 122 35.92 10.58 7.14
CA ASP A 122 36.50 10.81 8.47
C ASP A 122 37.94 10.32 8.56
N ARG A 123 38.25 9.15 7.98
CA ARG A 123 39.62 8.61 7.94
C ARG A 123 40.57 9.49 7.13
N LYS A 124 40.13 9.94 5.95
CA LYS A 124 40.94 10.83 5.09
C LYS A 124 41.17 12.18 5.76
N GLU A 125 40.15 12.72 6.42
CA GLU A 125 40.23 13.99 7.14
C GLU A 125 41.21 13.89 8.32
N ARG A 126 41.18 12.80 9.10
CA ARG A 126 42.18 12.58 10.17
C ARG A 126 43.61 12.53 9.65
N ILE A 127 43.85 11.78 8.57
CA ILE A 127 45.19 11.70 7.94
C ILE A 127 45.64 13.10 7.51
N LEU A 128 44.76 13.87 6.88
CA LEU A 128 45.07 15.24 6.46
C LEU A 128 45.40 16.16 7.65
N ILE A 129 44.64 16.07 8.75
CA ILE A 129 44.90 16.84 9.96
C ILE A 129 46.27 16.48 10.54
N ASP A 130 46.60 15.19 10.62
CA ASP A 130 47.89 14.71 11.12
C ASP A 130 49.05 15.19 10.24
N GLU A 131 48.91 15.13 8.91
CA GLU A 131 49.88 15.67 7.96
C GLU A 131 50.09 17.18 8.14
N ILE A 132 49.01 17.95 8.30
CA ILE A 132 49.08 19.39 8.56
C ILE A 132 49.78 19.66 9.90
N ALA A 133 49.50 18.87 10.93
CA ALA A 133 50.13 19.00 12.24
C ALA A 133 51.63 18.74 12.16
N LEU A 134 52.05 17.68 11.44
CA LEU A 134 53.46 17.35 11.19
C LEU A 134 54.17 18.48 10.42
N GLN A 135 53.57 18.99 9.34
CA GLN A 135 54.15 20.11 8.59
C GLN A 135 54.32 21.36 9.44
N ARG A 136 53.32 21.67 10.29
CA ARG A 136 53.41 22.81 11.23
C ARG A 136 54.50 22.61 12.28
N PHE A 137 54.71 21.37 12.74
CA PHE A 137 55.76 21.03 13.68
C PHE A 137 57.15 21.19 13.06
N VAL A 138 57.38 20.59 11.88
CA VAL A 138 58.65 20.69 11.13
C VAL A 138 59.01 22.14 10.85
N ARG A 139 58.07 22.94 10.33
CA ARG A 139 58.30 24.37 10.07
C ARG A 139 58.61 25.21 11.31
N ARG A 140 58.20 24.78 12.51
CA ARG A 140 58.61 25.44 13.77
C ARG A 140 60.00 25.01 14.19
N GLY A 141 60.35 23.73 14.03
CA GLY A 141 61.70 23.23 14.28
C GLY A 141 62.76 23.92 13.42
N GLU A 142 62.49 24.10 12.13
CA GLU A 142 63.38 24.83 11.19
C GLU A 142 63.54 26.33 11.50
N ARG A 143 62.66 26.94 12.30
CA ARG A 143 62.77 28.35 12.72
C ARG A 143 63.49 28.55 14.05
N MET A 144 63.74 27.46 14.78
CA MET A 144 64.41 27.49 16.09
C MET A 144 65.82 26.90 16.09
N GLY A 145 66.31 26.43 14.94
CA GLY A 145 67.72 26.11 14.69
C GLY A 145 68.39 27.21 13.86
#